data_AF-A0A7J5B254-F1
#
_entry.id   AF-A0A7J5B254-F1
#
_cell.length_a   1.000
_cell.length_b   1.000
_cell.length_c   1.000
_cell.angle_alpha   90.00
_cell.angle_beta   90.00
_cell.angle_gamma   90.00
#
_symmetry.space_group_name_H-M   'P 1'
#
loop_
_entity.id
_entity.type
_entity.pdbx_description
1 polymer ?
#
loop_
_entity_poly.entity_id
_entity_poly.type
_entity_poly.pdbx_seq_one_letter_code
_entity_poly.pdbx_strand_id
1 'polypeptide(L)'
;MLKALARIQRKNSRRGLVWRGHQNAAWPVDSSLTRSLRTAGHKLGEDELIAVERFQIAASECWGIWPTLGEMNFYAQMQHDGVPTRLIGVSLDPEVAAWFAVEESEELDSVDGHLISWGRSAAPKRNQTPEPPQWIPAAGGDAFWHMWPDQETRRAKEWGTGRAMPS
;
A
#
# COMPACT_ATOMS: atom_id res chain seq x y z
N MET A 1 23.35 -10.44 -0.40
CA MET A 1 21.89 -10.22 -0.26
C MET A 1 21.16 -11.35 0.48
N LEU A 2 21.11 -12.58 -0.03
CA LEU A 2 20.31 -13.69 0.55
C LEU A 2 20.54 -13.96 2.06
N LYS A 3 21.80 -13.91 2.53
CA LYS A 3 22.12 -14.04 3.97
C LYS A 3 21.44 -12.97 4.83
N ALA A 4 21.29 -11.74 4.31
CA ALA A 4 20.62 -10.66 5.00
C ALA A 4 19.11 -10.89 5.07
N LEU A 5 18.49 -11.34 3.96
CA LEU A 5 17.06 -11.73 3.92
C LEU A 5 16.75 -12.81 4.94
N ALA A 6 17.52 -13.90 4.93
CA ALA A 6 17.36 -15.00 5.89
C ALA A 6 17.51 -14.52 7.35
N ARG A 7 18.42 -13.58 7.61
CA ARG A 7 18.59 -12.98 8.93
C ARG A 7 17.37 -12.16 9.35
N ILE A 8 16.79 -11.36 8.45
CA ILE A 8 15.61 -10.53 8.71
C ILE A 8 14.38 -11.43 8.94
N GLN A 9 14.15 -12.41 8.08
CA GLN A 9 13.06 -13.38 8.21
C GLN A 9 13.13 -14.13 9.54
N ARG A 10 14.30 -14.66 9.90
CA ARG A 10 14.48 -15.39 11.17
C ARG A 10 14.22 -14.50 12.39
N LYS A 11 14.71 -13.26 12.39
CA LYS A 11 14.50 -12.32 13.51
C LYS A 11 13.04 -11.88 13.66
N ASN A 12 12.25 -11.92 12.58
CA ASN A 12 10.89 -11.40 12.53
C ASN A 12 9.85 -12.44 12.11
N SER A 13 10.16 -13.72 12.29
CA SER A 13 9.31 -14.85 11.85
C SER A 13 7.89 -14.80 12.38
N ARG A 14 7.69 -14.20 13.56
CA ARG A 14 6.38 -14.02 14.21
C ARG A 14 5.55 -12.85 13.69
N ARG A 15 6.09 -12.01 12.80
CA ARG A 15 5.42 -10.79 12.30
C ARG A 15 4.75 -10.97 10.95
N GLY A 16 4.94 -12.12 10.29
CA GLY A 16 4.40 -12.39 8.96
C GLY A 16 4.79 -11.30 7.96
N LEU A 17 6.08 -11.22 7.61
CA LEU A 17 6.61 -10.14 6.78
C LEU A 17 6.01 -10.11 5.37
N VAL A 18 5.85 -8.90 4.85
CA VAL A 18 5.64 -8.58 3.43
C VAL A 18 6.76 -7.69 2.94
N TRP A 19 7.03 -7.72 1.63
CA TRP A 19 8.23 -7.16 1.02
C TRP A 19 7.89 -6.34 -0.22
N ARG A 20 8.64 -5.28 -0.47
CA ARG A 20 8.57 -4.51 -1.70
C ARG A 20 9.98 -4.11 -2.13
N GLY A 21 10.32 -4.42 -3.36
CA GLY A 21 11.52 -3.90 -4.02
C GLY A 21 11.19 -2.71 -4.89
N HIS A 22 12.12 -1.79 -5.01
CA HIS A 22 12.13 -0.77 -6.05
C HIS A 22 13.57 -0.46 -6.49
N GLN A 23 13.76 -0.21 -7.79
CA GLN A 23 15.08 -0.09 -8.41
C GLN A 23 15.87 1.17 -8.03
N ASN A 24 15.22 2.18 -7.44
CA ASN A 24 15.90 3.41 -7.03
C ASN A 24 15.55 3.76 -5.58
N ALA A 25 16.55 3.74 -4.70
CA ALA A 25 16.45 3.97 -3.27
C ALA A 25 16.00 5.39 -2.91
N ALA A 26 16.14 6.36 -3.82
CA ALA A 26 15.66 7.72 -3.63
C ALA A 26 14.15 7.87 -3.85
N TRP A 27 13.48 6.86 -4.43
CA TRP A 27 12.04 6.92 -4.62
C TRP A 27 11.27 6.80 -3.30
N PRO A 28 10.24 7.65 -3.08
CA PRO A 28 9.36 7.50 -1.93
C PRO A 28 8.48 6.25 -2.09
N VAL A 29 8.03 5.70 -0.97
CA VAL A 29 7.02 4.63 -0.94
C VAL A 29 5.64 5.22 -1.15
N ASP A 30 5.36 5.60 -2.39
CA ASP A 30 4.08 6.17 -2.80
C ASP A 30 3.20 5.14 -3.52
N SER A 31 1.89 5.24 -3.32
CA SER A 31 0.92 4.56 -4.16
C SER A 31 0.90 5.18 -5.57
N SER A 32 0.38 4.44 -6.55
CA SER A 32 0.17 4.96 -7.91
C SER A 32 -0.68 6.23 -7.92
N LEU A 33 -1.71 6.29 -7.08
CA LEU A 33 -2.58 7.46 -6.97
C LEU A 33 -1.85 8.66 -6.35
N THR A 34 -1.09 8.46 -5.27
CA THR A 34 -0.28 9.51 -4.66
C THR A 34 0.72 10.09 -5.65
N ARG A 35 1.41 9.24 -6.41
CA ARG A 35 2.35 9.68 -7.44
C ARG A 35 1.63 10.45 -8.55
N SER A 36 0.48 9.96 -9.02
CA SER A 36 -0.33 10.64 -10.05
C SER A 36 -0.74 12.05 -9.61
N LEU A 37 -1.23 12.20 -8.37
CA LEU A 37 -1.61 13.50 -7.82
C LEU A 37 -0.41 14.44 -7.68
N ARG A 38 0.72 13.92 -7.19
CA ARG A 38 1.97 14.68 -7.03
C ARG A 38 2.47 15.19 -8.37
N THR A 39 2.52 14.34 -9.39
CA THR A 39 2.97 14.70 -10.75
C THR A 39 2.04 15.74 -11.38
N ALA A 40 0.73 15.67 -11.12
CA ALA A 40 -0.25 16.65 -11.57
C ALA A 40 -0.24 17.97 -10.75
N GLY A 41 0.61 18.09 -9.72
CA GLY A 41 0.69 19.28 -8.87
C GLY A 41 -0.50 19.47 -7.92
N HIS A 42 -1.28 18.41 -7.68
CA HIS A 42 -2.39 18.45 -6.73
C HIS A 42 -1.88 18.35 -5.28
N LYS A 43 -2.66 18.92 -4.36
CA LYS A 43 -2.43 18.76 -2.93
C LYS A 43 -2.54 17.28 -2.55
N LEU A 44 -1.56 16.81 -1.79
CA LEU A 44 -1.57 15.46 -1.23
C LEU A 44 -2.27 15.48 0.12
N GLY A 45 -3.45 14.89 0.16
CA GLY A 45 -4.24 14.73 1.37
C GLY A 45 -5.28 13.64 1.19
N GLU A 46 -5.83 13.20 2.32
CA GLU A 46 -6.78 12.09 2.33
C GLU A 46 -8.08 12.45 1.60
N ASP A 47 -8.52 13.71 1.67
CA ASP A 47 -9.73 14.16 0.98
C ASP A 47 -9.53 14.16 -0.53
N GLU A 48 -8.36 14.58 -1.00
CA GLU A 48 -8.00 14.55 -2.42
C GLU A 48 -7.88 13.10 -2.95
N LEU A 49 -7.32 12.19 -2.15
CA LEU A 49 -7.27 10.76 -2.48
C LEU A 49 -8.69 10.17 -2.57
N ILE A 50 -9.55 10.40 -1.56
CA ILE A 50 -10.93 9.89 -1.53
C ILE A 50 -11.75 10.48 -2.68
N ALA A 51 -11.57 11.75 -3.02
CA ALA A 51 -12.31 12.39 -4.12
C ALA A 51 -12.02 11.70 -5.46
N VAL A 52 -10.74 11.40 -5.74
CA VAL A 52 -10.36 10.70 -6.97
C VAL A 52 -10.86 9.26 -6.99
N GLU A 53 -10.86 8.58 -5.85
CA GLU A 53 -11.39 7.22 -5.74
C GLU A 53 -12.90 7.14 -5.95
N ARG A 54 -13.67 8.04 -5.34
CA ARG A 54 -15.12 8.14 -5.57
C ARG A 54 -15.43 8.40 -7.04
N PHE A 55 -14.62 9.25 -7.68
CA PHE A 55 -14.73 9.47 -9.11
C PHE A 55 -14.43 8.20 -9.93
N GLN A 56 -13.36 7.46 -9.61
CA GLN A 56 -13.02 6.20 -10.29
C GLN A 56 -14.12 5.13 -10.15
N ILE A 57 -14.70 4.98 -8.95
CA ILE A 57 -15.82 4.07 -8.70
C ILE A 57 -17.02 4.49 -9.55
N ALA A 58 -17.47 5.75 -9.43
CA ALA A 58 -18.63 6.24 -10.20
C ALA A 58 -18.42 6.14 -11.72
N ALA A 59 -17.20 6.38 -12.20
CA ALA A 59 -16.85 6.18 -13.60
C ALA A 59 -16.99 4.70 -13.99
N SER A 60 -16.47 3.78 -13.19
CA SER A 60 -16.56 2.34 -13.45
C SER A 60 -18.00 1.82 -13.48
N GLU A 61 -18.84 2.32 -12.58
CA GLU A 61 -20.28 2.01 -12.55
C GLU A 61 -20.99 2.44 -13.84
N CYS A 62 -20.64 3.61 -14.39
CA CYS A 62 -21.16 4.10 -15.66
C CYS A 62 -20.83 3.15 -16.83
N TRP A 63 -19.69 2.45 -16.76
CA TRP A 63 -19.28 1.41 -17.70
C TRP A 63 -19.84 0.01 -17.37
N GLY A 64 -20.70 -0.11 -16.36
CA GLY A 64 -21.29 -1.37 -15.93
C GLY A 64 -20.34 -2.29 -15.15
N ILE A 65 -19.24 -1.76 -14.62
CA ILE A 65 -18.28 -2.49 -13.80
C ILE A 65 -18.52 -2.13 -12.33
N TRP A 66 -18.86 -3.13 -11.52
CA TRP A 66 -19.29 -2.96 -10.13
C TRP A 66 -18.35 -3.68 -9.14
N PRO A 67 -18.19 -3.18 -7.91
CA PRO A 67 -17.40 -3.82 -6.85
C PRO A 67 -18.14 -5.04 -6.25
N THR A 68 -18.23 -6.14 -7.00
CA THR A 68 -19.02 -7.32 -6.61
C THR A 68 -18.37 -8.22 -5.55
N LEU A 69 -17.04 -8.22 -5.47
CA LEU A 69 -16.24 -9.03 -4.53
C LEU A 69 -15.70 -8.21 -3.35
N GLY A 70 -16.25 -7.00 -3.16
CA GLY A 70 -15.78 -6.04 -2.17
C GLY A 70 -14.69 -5.11 -2.68
N GLU A 71 -14.56 -4.00 -1.98
CA GLU A 71 -13.79 -2.83 -2.42
C GLU A 71 -12.30 -3.10 -2.59
N MET A 72 -11.69 -3.82 -1.64
CA MET A 72 -10.26 -4.13 -1.76
C MET A 72 -9.96 -4.93 -3.02
N ASN A 73 -10.84 -5.87 -3.37
CA ASN A 73 -10.72 -6.63 -4.61
C ASN A 73 -10.97 -5.73 -5.83
N PHE A 74 -11.92 -4.80 -5.73
CA PHE A 74 -12.20 -3.84 -6.79
C PHE A 74 -11.02 -2.89 -7.05
N TYR A 75 -10.41 -2.31 -6.02
CA TYR A 75 -9.19 -1.51 -6.16
C TYR A 75 -8.00 -2.34 -6.68
N ALA A 76 -7.89 -3.60 -6.29
CA ALA A 76 -6.86 -4.49 -6.83
C ALA A 76 -7.07 -4.75 -8.33
N GLN A 77 -8.32 -4.96 -8.76
CA GLN A 77 -8.69 -5.08 -10.17
C GLN A 77 -8.40 -3.80 -10.94
N MET A 78 -8.85 -2.64 -10.44
CA MET A 78 -8.54 -1.33 -11.02
C MET A 78 -7.02 -1.11 -11.16
N GLN A 79 -6.24 -1.47 -10.13
CA GLN A 79 -4.78 -1.38 -10.17
C GLN A 79 -4.17 -2.31 -11.23
N HIS A 80 -4.68 -3.54 -11.35
CA HIS A 80 -4.28 -4.48 -12.39
C HIS A 80 -4.56 -3.94 -13.80
N ASP A 81 -5.67 -3.22 -13.96
CA ASP A 81 -6.06 -2.60 -15.23
C ASP A 81 -5.40 -1.22 -15.46
N GLY A 82 -4.42 -0.86 -14.63
CA GLY A 82 -3.59 0.34 -14.78
C GLY A 82 -4.20 1.63 -14.20
N VAL A 83 -5.36 1.55 -13.55
CA VAL A 83 -5.98 2.71 -12.91
C VAL A 83 -5.20 3.06 -11.62
N PRO A 84 -4.81 4.32 -11.40
CA PRO A 84 -4.08 4.72 -10.19
C PRO A 84 -4.93 4.55 -8.92
N THR A 85 -4.52 3.62 -8.06
CA THR A 85 -5.17 3.40 -6.74
C THR A 85 -4.24 3.76 -5.58
N ARG A 86 -4.80 3.85 -4.37
CA ARG A 86 -4.04 4.02 -3.12
C ARG A 86 -3.27 2.77 -2.70
N LEU A 87 -3.50 1.63 -3.34
CA LEU A 87 -2.92 0.37 -2.94
C LEU A 87 -1.42 0.33 -3.26
N ILE A 88 -0.66 -0.28 -2.35
CA ILE A 88 0.77 -0.51 -2.52
C ILE A 88 0.96 -2.01 -2.67
N GLY A 89 1.44 -2.43 -3.84
CA GLY A 89 1.82 -3.82 -4.09
C GLY A 89 2.97 -4.28 -3.19
N VAL A 90 2.81 -5.46 -2.60
CA VAL A 90 3.82 -6.14 -1.78
C VAL A 90 3.81 -7.64 -2.08
N SER A 91 4.95 -8.30 -1.91
CA SER A 91 5.14 -9.74 -2.06
C SER A 91 5.28 -10.41 -0.69
N LEU A 92 4.81 -11.65 -0.57
CA LEU A 92 5.14 -12.52 0.58
C LEU A 92 6.52 -13.16 0.42
N ASP A 93 7.02 -13.23 -0.80
CA ASP A 93 8.33 -13.78 -1.13
C ASP A 93 9.37 -12.65 -1.21
N PRO A 94 10.38 -12.65 -0.31
CA PRO A 94 11.45 -11.66 -0.34
C PRO A 94 12.35 -11.76 -1.58
N GLU A 95 12.45 -12.92 -2.22
CA GLU A 95 13.27 -13.11 -3.41
C GLU A 95 12.64 -12.43 -4.62
N VAL A 96 11.32 -12.55 -4.77
CA VAL A 96 10.55 -11.80 -5.78
C VAL A 96 10.71 -10.29 -5.57
N ALA A 97 10.56 -9.82 -4.33
CA ALA A 97 10.76 -8.40 -4.04
C ALA A 97 12.22 -7.96 -4.27
N ALA A 98 13.20 -8.81 -3.96
CA ALA A 98 14.59 -8.52 -4.24
C ALA A 98 14.88 -8.46 -5.74
N TRP A 99 14.25 -9.32 -6.55
CA TRP A 99 14.33 -9.28 -8.00
C TRP A 99 13.85 -7.92 -8.54
N PHE A 100 12.67 -7.43 -8.14
CA PHE A 100 12.20 -6.08 -8.51
C PHE A 100 13.12 -4.94 -8.05
N ALA A 101 13.92 -5.13 -7.01
CA ALA A 101 14.87 -4.11 -6.56
C ALA A 101 16.14 -4.05 -7.43
N VAL A 102 16.45 -5.11 -8.18
CA VAL A 102 17.71 -5.27 -8.93
C VAL A 102 17.50 -5.74 -10.37
N GLU A 103 16.26 -5.72 -10.86
CA GLU A 103 15.94 -6.11 -12.23
C GLU A 103 16.69 -5.19 -13.20
N GLU A 104 17.13 -5.77 -14.32
CA GLU A 104 17.95 -5.09 -15.33
C GLU A 104 17.19 -3.88 -15.90
N SER A 105 17.86 -2.73 -15.93
CA SER A 105 17.34 -1.49 -16.50
C SER A 105 18.48 -0.60 -16.97
N GLU A 106 18.50 -0.30 -18.28
CA GLU A 106 19.51 0.60 -18.87
C GLU A 106 19.58 1.96 -18.15
N GLU A 107 18.47 2.44 -17.62
CA GLU A 107 18.37 3.73 -16.93
C GLU A 107 18.75 3.64 -15.44
N LEU A 108 18.56 2.48 -14.80
CA LEU A 108 18.60 2.36 -13.34
C LEU A 108 19.71 1.44 -12.81
N ASP A 109 20.44 0.73 -13.68
CA ASP A 109 21.51 -0.19 -13.26
C ASP A 109 22.68 0.51 -12.54
N SER A 110 22.81 1.83 -12.71
CA SER A 110 23.84 2.65 -12.05
C SER A 110 23.40 3.25 -10.71
N VAL A 111 22.15 3.04 -10.28
CA VAL A 111 21.61 3.53 -9.01
C VAL A 111 21.32 2.40 -8.03
N ASP A 112 21.37 2.71 -6.74
CA ASP A 112 21.07 1.73 -5.71
C ASP A 112 19.57 1.43 -5.66
N GLY A 113 19.21 0.15 -5.74
CA GLY A 113 17.87 -0.34 -5.41
C GLY A 113 17.61 -0.44 -3.91
N HIS A 114 16.34 -0.60 -3.53
CA HIS A 114 15.94 -0.68 -2.13
C HIS A 114 14.86 -1.76 -1.92
N LEU A 115 15.05 -2.52 -0.84
CA LEU A 115 14.12 -3.55 -0.38
C LEU A 115 13.57 -3.17 0.98
N ILE A 116 12.24 -3.05 1.05
CA ILE A 116 11.51 -2.65 2.24
C ILE A 116 10.65 -3.82 2.73
N SER A 117 10.54 -3.98 4.05
CA SER A 117 9.68 -4.99 4.66
C SER A 117 8.80 -4.42 5.76
N TRP A 118 7.54 -4.83 5.80
CA TRP A 118 6.61 -4.53 6.88
C TRP A 118 6.11 -5.82 7.54
N GLY A 119 5.81 -5.76 8.83
CA GLY A 119 5.12 -6.85 9.52
C GLY A 119 3.61 -6.72 9.33
N ARG A 120 2.93 -7.79 8.91
CA ARG A 120 1.45 -7.84 8.85
C ARG A 120 0.79 -7.92 10.22
N SER A 121 1.58 -8.22 11.25
CA SER A 121 1.12 -8.27 12.63
C SER A 121 2.03 -7.44 13.51
N ALA A 122 1.45 -6.81 14.53
CA ALA A 122 2.22 -6.26 15.63
C ALA A 122 3.14 -7.35 16.20
N ALA A 123 4.31 -6.95 16.73
CA ALA A 123 5.11 -7.92 17.46
C ALA A 123 4.26 -8.42 18.62
N PRO A 124 4.07 -9.74 18.79
CA PRO A 124 3.49 -10.21 20.02
C PRO A 124 4.35 -9.71 21.18
N LYS A 125 3.74 -9.05 22.16
CA LYS A 125 4.41 -8.81 23.45
C LYS A 125 4.85 -10.17 24.00
N ARG A 126 5.96 -10.22 24.75
CA ARG A 126 6.47 -11.46 25.34
C ARG A 126 5.31 -12.14 26.11
N ASN A 127 4.90 -13.34 25.68
CA ASN A 127 3.77 -14.15 26.18
C ASN A 127 2.35 -13.78 25.70
N GLN A 128 2.19 -12.97 24.64
CA GLN A 128 0.88 -12.76 24.00
C GLN A 128 0.80 -13.46 22.64
N THR A 129 -0.35 -14.05 22.36
CA THR A 129 -0.70 -14.54 21.02
C THR A 129 -0.75 -13.34 20.07
N PRO A 130 -0.20 -13.44 18.84
CA PRO A 130 -0.42 -12.41 17.83
C PRO A 130 -1.92 -12.13 17.70
N GLU A 131 -2.32 -10.86 17.72
CA GLU A 131 -3.70 -10.55 17.37
C GLU A 131 -3.97 -11.07 15.95
N PRO A 132 -5.10 -11.76 15.74
CA PRO A 132 -5.47 -12.17 14.40
C PRO A 132 -5.53 -10.93 13.51
N PRO A 133 -5.18 -11.04 12.21
CA PRO A 133 -5.33 -9.92 11.29
C PRO A 133 -6.77 -9.39 11.42
N GLN A 134 -6.90 -8.09 11.70
CA GLN A 134 -8.22 -7.46 11.74
C GLN A 134 -8.87 -7.69 10.38
N TRP A 135 -10.06 -8.29 10.41
CA TRP A 135 -10.85 -8.49 9.20
C TRP A 135 -11.08 -7.11 8.55
N ILE A 136 -10.73 -6.97 7.27
CA ILE A 136 -11.08 -5.77 6.52
C ILE A 136 -12.61 -5.70 6.54
N PRO A 137 -13.22 -4.67 7.14
CA PRO A 137 -14.67 -4.60 7.21
C PRO A 137 -15.24 -4.75 5.81
N ALA A 138 -16.12 -5.73 5.62
CA ALA A 138 -16.96 -5.81 4.42
C ALA A 138 -18.00 -4.70 4.55
N ALA A 139 -17.58 -3.46 4.33
CA ALA A 139 -18.43 -2.29 4.51
C ALA A 139 -19.34 -2.16 3.29
N GLY A 140 -20.43 -2.93 3.23
CA GLY A 140 -21.64 -2.60 2.46
C GLY A 140 -21.52 -2.19 0.98
N GLY A 141 -20.38 -2.38 0.33
CA GLY A 141 -20.08 -1.86 -1.02
C GLY A 141 -19.18 -0.62 -1.08
N ASP A 142 -18.85 0.04 0.04
CA ASP A 142 -17.97 1.22 0.10
C ASP A 142 -16.67 0.91 0.86
N ALA A 143 -15.56 1.53 0.44
CA ALA A 143 -14.29 1.29 1.10
C ALA A 143 -14.38 1.78 2.56
N PHE A 144 -13.99 0.99 3.55
CA PHE A 144 -14.24 1.34 4.96
C PHE A 144 -13.63 2.69 5.37
N TRP A 145 -12.58 3.14 4.68
CA TRP A 145 -11.94 4.44 4.89
C TRP A 145 -12.72 5.62 4.28
N HIS A 146 -13.64 5.38 3.35
CA HIS A 146 -14.59 6.37 2.84
C HIS A 146 -15.66 6.75 3.88
N MET A 147 -15.84 5.91 4.90
CA MET A 147 -16.81 6.12 5.98
C MET A 147 -16.33 7.11 7.06
N TRP A 148 -15.10 7.60 6.96
CA TRP A 148 -14.52 8.54 7.93
C TRP A 148 -14.47 9.94 7.34
N PRO A 149 -15.44 10.81 7.69
CA PRO A 149 -15.66 12.05 6.95
C PRO A 149 -14.61 13.13 7.25
N ASP A 150 -13.97 13.06 8.42
CA ASP A 150 -13.11 14.13 8.93
C ASP A 150 -11.75 13.60 9.42
N GLN A 151 -10.78 14.52 9.53
CA GLN A 151 -9.42 14.19 9.93
C GLN A 151 -9.31 13.67 11.38
N GLU A 152 -10.21 14.09 12.27
CA GLU A 152 -10.19 13.66 13.68
C GLU A 152 -10.59 12.19 13.78
N THR A 153 -11.68 11.80 13.13
CA THR A 153 -12.13 10.40 13.03
C THR A 153 -11.05 9.52 12.42
N ARG A 154 -10.42 9.96 11.32
CA ARG A 154 -9.33 9.20 10.67
C ARG A 154 -8.12 9.03 11.59
N ARG A 155 -7.70 10.10 12.29
CA ARG A 155 -6.60 10.04 13.27
C ARG A 155 -6.91 9.09 14.42
N ALA A 156 -8.14 9.10 14.94
CA ALA A 156 -8.58 8.19 16.00
C ALA A 156 -8.54 6.71 15.57
N LYS A 157 -8.62 6.45 14.26
CA LYS A 157 -8.49 5.13 13.64
C LYS A 157 -7.08 4.84 13.10
N GLU A 158 -6.11 5.70 13.43
CA GLU A 158 -4.72 5.62 12.93
C GLU A 158 -4.64 5.57 11.39
N TRP A 159 -5.58 6.22 10.70
CA TRP A 159 -5.70 6.22 9.25
C TRP A 159 -5.35 7.58 8.62
N GLY A 160 -4.79 7.52 7.41
CA GLY A 160 -4.50 8.66 6.55
C GLY A 160 -3.10 8.60 5.95
N THR A 161 -2.65 9.71 5.37
CA THR A 161 -1.35 9.85 4.67
C THR A 161 -0.13 9.91 5.62
N GLY A 162 -0.24 9.39 6.84
CA GLY A 162 0.76 9.56 7.91
C GLY A 162 0.78 10.98 8.49
N ARG A 163 1.62 11.23 9.51
CA ARG A 163 1.88 12.61 9.96
C ARG A 163 2.47 13.37 8.77
N ALA A 164 1.81 14.45 8.36
CA ALA A 164 2.43 15.44 7.48
C ALA A 164 3.79 15.78 8.06
N MET A 165 4.87 15.42 7.34
CA MET A 165 6.17 16.01 7.62
C MET A 165 5.97 17.52 7.47
N PRO A 166 6.37 18.34 8.46
CA PRO A 166 6.27 19.78 8.32
C PRO A 166 7.05 20.20 7.08
N SER A 167 6.38 21.00 6.24
CA SER A 167 6.93 21.70 5.08
C SER A 167 8.13 22.56 5.44
#